data_AF-A0A2E1I3Z4-F1
#
_entry.id   AF-A0A2E1I3Z4-F1
#
_cell.length_a   1.000
_cell.length_b   1.000
_cell.length_c   1.000
_cell.angle_alpha   90.00
_cell.angle_beta   90.00
_cell.angle_gamma   90.00
#
_symmetry.space_group_name_H-M   'P 1'
#
loop_
_entity.id
_entity.type
_entity.pdbx_description
1 polymer ?
#
loop_
_entity_poly.entity_id
_entity_poly.type
_entity_poly.pdbx_seq_one_letter_code
_entity_poly.pdbx_strand_id
1 'polypeptide(L)'
;MYIMKILTINHLRAIKNFSKSNTNNKISDYEKFLNQFVSIPTSRKIIKELIELKLVKVISSKDDLRVKFLVVTECDLEKLI
;
A
#
# COMPACT_ATOMS: atom_id res chain seq x y z
N MET A 1 1.79 -0.62 -23.38
CA MET A 1 1.05 -1.85 -22.99
C MET A 1 0.63 -1.69 -21.54
N TYR A 2 -0.61 -1.26 -21.27
CA TYR A 2 -1.15 -1.23 -19.92
C TYR A 2 -1.49 -2.66 -19.53
N ILE A 3 -0.59 -3.33 -18.80
CA ILE A 3 -0.92 -4.58 -18.14
C ILE A 3 -1.96 -4.20 -17.08
N MET A 4 -3.22 -4.56 -17.32
CA MET A 4 -4.31 -4.40 -16.37
C MET A 4 -4.02 -5.36 -15.20
N LYS A 5 -3.18 -4.90 -14.28
CA LYS A 5 -2.71 -5.69 -13.14
C LYS A 5 -3.94 -6.00 -12.29
N ILE A 6 -4.28 -7.28 -12.20
CA ILE A 6 -5.41 -7.74 -11.40
C ILE A 6 -5.07 -7.49 -9.93
N LEU A 7 -5.78 -6.56 -9.32
CA LEU A 7 -5.71 -6.34 -7.88
C LEU A 7 -6.35 -7.53 -7.17
N THR A 8 -5.57 -8.18 -6.32
CA THR A 8 -6.09 -9.30 -5.51
C THR A 8 -6.84 -8.78 -4.29
N ILE A 9 -7.62 -9.66 -3.63
CA ILE A 9 -8.37 -9.30 -2.42
C ILE A 9 -7.48 -8.69 -1.32
N ASN A 10 -6.21 -9.11 -1.24
CA ASN A 10 -5.27 -8.60 -0.24
C ASN A 10 -4.78 -7.18 -0.55
N HIS A 11 -4.76 -6.77 -1.83
CA HIS A 11 -4.53 -5.38 -2.20
C HIS A 11 -5.67 -4.50 -1.69
N LEU A 12 -6.92 -4.92 -1.94
CA LEU A 12 -8.11 -4.20 -1.51
C LEU A 12 -8.19 -4.11 0.02
N ARG A 13 -7.86 -5.20 0.73
CA ARG A 13 -7.78 -5.23 2.20
C ARG A 13 -6.78 -4.21 2.73
N ALA A 14 -5.58 -4.15 2.15
CA ALA A 14 -4.56 -3.19 2.58
C ALA A 14 -5.05 -1.75 2.37
N ILE A 15 -5.55 -1.43 1.17
CA ILE A 15 -6.02 -0.08 0.88
C ILE A 15 -7.17 0.31 1.82
N LYS A 16 -8.18 -0.55 1.98
CA LYS A 16 -9.33 -0.26 2.87
C LYS A 16 -8.94 -0.07 4.33
N ASN A 17 -7.92 -0.79 4.80
CA ASN A 17 -7.43 -0.67 6.17
C ASN A 17 -6.69 0.66 6.38
N PHE A 18 -5.82 1.03 5.44
CA PHE A 18 -4.94 2.19 5.57
C PHE A 18 -5.50 3.49 4.96
N SER A 19 -6.59 3.43 4.20
CA SER A 19 -7.32 4.61 3.69
C SER A 19 -8.10 5.32 4.78
N LYS A 20 -8.50 4.59 5.83
CA LYS A 20 -9.27 5.14 6.96
C LYS A 20 -8.41 5.91 7.95
N SER A 21 -7.11 5.65 7.95
CA SER A 21 -6.19 6.31 8.87
C SER A 21 -5.64 7.57 8.21
N ASN A 22 -5.94 8.75 8.77
CA ASN A 22 -5.32 10.03 8.38
C ASN A 22 -3.82 10.12 8.76
N THR A 23 -3.19 8.99 9.09
CA THR A 23 -1.82 8.90 9.57
C THR A 23 -0.90 8.27 8.53
N ASN A 24 0.32 8.78 8.47
CA ASN A 24 1.38 8.21 7.65
C ASN A 24 1.82 6.87 8.25
N ASN A 25 1.49 5.76 7.59
CA ASN A 25 1.83 4.42 8.08
C ASN A 25 3.17 3.97 7.51
N LYS A 26 4.01 3.29 8.29
CA LYS A 26 5.31 2.80 7.81
C LYS A 26 5.10 1.59 6.91
N ILE A 27 6.09 1.31 6.07
CA ILE A 27 6.12 0.08 5.26
C ILE A 27 5.97 -1.16 6.15
N SER A 28 6.61 -1.15 7.33
CA SER A 28 6.50 -2.24 8.31
C SER A 28 5.08 -2.48 8.82
N ASP A 29 4.23 -1.46 8.85
CA ASP A 29 2.85 -1.58 9.31
C ASP A 29 1.99 -2.29 8.24
N TYR A 30 2.23 -1.96 6.97
CA TYR A 30 1.66 -2.69 5.84
C TYR A 30 2.11 -4.15 5.83
N GLU A 31 3.41 -4.41 6.03
CA GLU A 31 3.94 -5.78 6.10
C GLU A 31 3.28 -6.57 7.22
N LYS A 32 3.20 -6.01 8.44
CA LYS A 32 2.55 -6.65 9.60
C LYS A 32 1.08 -6.98 9.35
N PHE A 33 0.33 -6.04 8.76
CA PHE A 33 -1.08 -6.25 8.42
C PHE A 33 -1.25 -7.36 7.37
N LEU A 34 -0.49 -7.29 6.27
CA LEU A 34 -0.59 -8.26 5.18
C LEU A 34 -0.12 -9.66 5.60
N ASN A 35 0.83 -9.75 6.53
CA ASN A 35 1.34 -11.01 7.04
C ASN A 35 0.29 -11.84 7.82
N GLN A 36 -0.87 -11.26 8.13
CA GLN A 36 -2.02 -12.00 8.68
C GLN A 36 -2.73 -12.85 7.61
N PHE A 37 -2.51 -12.56 6.32
CA PHE A 37 -3.22 -13.20 5.21
C PHE A 37 -2.28 -13.90 4.22
N VAL A 38 -1.03 -13.46 4.13
CA VAL A 38 -0.04 -13.99 3.18
C VAL A 38 1.35 -14.06 3.82
N SER A 39 2.29 -14.74 3.17
CA SER A 39 3.69 -14.77 3.62
C SER A 39 4.39 -13.42 3.45
N ILE A 40 5.43 -13.15 4.26
CA ILE A 40 6.24 -11.92 4.20
C ILE A 40 6.71 -11.56 2.76
N PRO A 41 7.24 -12.50 1.95
CA PRO A 41 7.63 -12.19 0.56
C PRO A 41 6.46 -11.71 -0.29
N THR A 42 5.28 -12.31 -0.08
CA THR A 42 4.04 -11.94 -0.78
C THR A 42 3.53 -10.58 -0.31
N SER A 43 3.59 -10.28 0.99
CA SER A 43 3.28 -8.95 1.53
C SER A 43 4.12 -7.87 0.86
N ARG A 44 5.43 -8.09 0.73
CA ARG A 44 6.35 -7.17 0.05
C ARG A 44 6.01 -6.99 -1.43
N LYS A 45 5.65 -8.08 -2.11
CA LYS A 45 5.19 -8.03 -3.50
C LYS A 45 3.94 -7.17 -3.64
N ILE A 46 2.94 -7.37 -2.80
CA ILE A 46 1.69 -6.58 -2.78
C ILE A 46 2.00 -5.10 -2.54
N ILE A 47 2.84 -4.77 -1.56
CA ILE A 47 3.21 -3.36 -1.29
C ILE A 47 3.88 -2.73 -2.52
N LYS A 48 4.79 -3.45 -3.18
CA LYS A 48 5.42 -2.99 -4.42
C LYS A 48 4.39 -2.75 -5.52
N GLU A 49 3.43 -3.67 -5.68
CA GLU A 49 2.36 -3.56 -6.66
C GLU A 49 1.46 -2.34 -6.39
N LEU A 50 1.12 -2.07 -5.13
CA LEU A 50 0.36 -0.88 -4.75
C LEU A 50 1.09 0.43 -5.10
N ILE A 51 2.41 0.48 -4.93
CA ILE A 51 3.25 1.64 -5.29
C ILE A 51 3.30 1.80 -6.81
N GLU A 52 3.55 0.72 -7.55
CA GLU A 52 3.62 0.72 -9.02
C GLU A 52 2.29 1.17 -9.66
N LEU A 53 1.17 0.77 -9.05
CA LEU A 53 -0.18 1.17 -9.44
C LEU A 53 -0.57 2.57 -8.98
N LYS A 54 0.33 3.28 -8.27
CA LYS A 54 0.10 4.62 -7.71
C LYS A 54 -1.08 4.71 -6.74
N LEU A 55 -1.53 3.58 -6.19
CA LEU A 55 -2.58 3.48 -5.16
C LEU A 55 -2.05 3.89 -3.78
N VAL A 56 -0.74 3.80 -3.60
CA VAL A 56 -0.04 4.38 -2.45
C VAL A 56 1.18 5.17 -2.90
N LYS A 57 1.48 6.27 -2.21
CA LYS A 57 2.69 7.07 -2.40
C LYS A 57 3.66 6.85 -1.25
N VAL A 58 4.94 6.78 -1.58
CA VAL A 58 6.01 6.76 -0.60
C VAL A 58 6.38 8.20 -0.25
N ILE A 59 6.35 8.54 1.03
CA ILE A 59 6.86 9.82 1.54
C ILE A 59 7.98 9.55 2.55
N SER A 60 9.02 10.37 2.52
CA SER A 60 10.08 10.33 3.53
C SER A 60 9.66 11.14 4.76
N SER A 61 10.08 10.71 5.96
CA SER A 61 9.94 11.55 7.14
C SER A 61 10.74 12.83 6.98
N LYS A 62 10.22 13.93 7.52
CA LYS A 62 10.97 15.19 7.62
C LYS A 62 12.06 15.12 8.70
N ASP A 63 11.83 14.34 9.76
CA ASP A 63 12.74 14.24 10.90
C ASP A 63 13.84 13.17 10.70
N ASP A 64 13.53 12.10 9.97
CA ASP A 64 14.48 11.04 9.63
C ASP A 64 14.24 10.50 8.20
N LEU A 65 15.10 10.91 7.27
CA LEU A 65 15.03 10.51 5.86
C LEU A 65 15.16 8.98 5.64
N ARG A 66 15.62 8.22 6.65
CA ARG A 66 15.67 6.75 6.59
C ARG A 66 14.29 6.12 6.75
N VAL A 67 13.34 6.84 7.34
CA VAL A 67 11.97 6.37 7.56
C VAL A 67 11.11 6.74 6.36
N LYS A 68 10.49 5.73 5.77
CA LYS A 68 9.54 5.86 4.66
C LYS A 68 8.14 5.48 5.13
N PHE A 69 7.18 6.32 4.79
CA PHE A 69 5.76 6.08 5.01
C PHE A 69 5.04 5.86 3.69
N LEU A 70 3.90 5.17 3.77
CA LEU A 70 2.98 4.94 2.68
C LEU A 70 1.67 5.66 2.97
N VAL A 71 1.22 6.43 1.98
CA VAL A 71 -0.04 7.17 2.02
C VAL A 71 -0.92 6.69 0.88
N VAL A 72 -2.15 6.28 1.20
CA VAL A 72 -3.14 5.91 0.18
C VAL A 72 -3.50 7.14 -0.63
N THR A 73 -3.50 7.03 -1.95
CA THR A 73 -3.94 8.10 -2.85
C THR A 73 -5.44 8.04 -3.02
N GLU A 74 -6.12 9.17 -2.82
CA GLU A 74 -7.59 9.27 -3.01
C GLU A 74 -8.00 9.07 -4.49
N CYS A 75 -7.06 9.26 -5.43
CA CYS A 75 -7.37 9.52 -6.84
C CYS A 75 -7.88 8.32 -7.65
N ASP A 76 -7.77 7.08 -7.17
CA ASP A 76 -8.08 5.89 -7.98
C ASP A 76 -8.90 4.79 -7.28
N LEU A 77 -9.38 5.04 -6.06
CA LEU A 77 -10.27 4.09 -5.37
C LEU A 77 -11.66 4.00 -6.02
N GLU A 78 -12.20 5.13 -6.48
CA GLU A 78 -13.52 5.18 -7.15
C GLU A 78 -13.52 4.53 -8.55
N LYS A 79 -12.36 4.44 -9.21
CA LYS A 79 -12.25 3.77 -10.52
C LYS A 79 -12.13 2.24 -10.41
N LEU A 80 -12.12 1.72 -9.19
CA LEU A 80 -11.78 0.34 -8.90
C LEU A 80 -12.96 -0.49 -8.37
N ILE A 81 -14.12 0.14 -8.18
CA ILE A 81 -15.38 -0.44 -7.69
C ILE A 81 -16.38 -0.50 -8.84
#